data_AF-A0A1G2C6F4-F1
#
_entry.id   AF-A0A1G2C6F4-F1
#
_cell.length_a   1.000
_cell.length_b   1.000
_cell.length_c   1.000
_cell.angle_alpha   90.00
_cell.angle_beta   90.00
_cell.angle_gamma   90.00
#
_symmetry.space_group_name_H-M   'P 1'
#
loop_
_entity.id
_entity.type
_entity.pdbx_description
1 polymer ?
#
loop_
_entity_poly.entity_id
_entity_poly.type
_entity_poly.pdbx_seq_one_letter_code
_entity_poly.pdbx_strand_id
1 'polypeptide(L)'
;MSVFRDEKIWRRLTNFWTLVVMAFLVADFYLYGAYDFLIAPLSVIYIGVLGLYAGTKEFDRWYELHGLRRHPGEWFVIIWTVVIFGLFGFSFFAHDGRKVSGEAVATYIMVLSVFALTQQSKTLYRRKKEMLAAKRKK
;
A
#
# COMPACT_ATOMS: atom_id res chain seq x y z
N MET A 1 -14.49 4.54 -23.23
CA MET A 1 -13.43 4.07 -22.32
C MET A 1 -13.51 4.90 -21.05
N SER A 2 -14.01 4.35 -19.93
CA SER A 2 -13.99 5.09 -18.67
C SER A 2 -12.59 5.02 -18.07
N VAL A 3 -11.99 6.18 -17.79
CA VAL A 3 -10.66 6.31 -17.15
C VAL A 3 -10.58 5.49 -15.85
N PHE A 4 -11.73 5.30 -15.18
CA PHE A 4 -11.87 4.53 -13.95
C PHE A 4 -11.74 3.00 -14.10
N ARG A 5 -11.82 2.43 -15.31
CA ARG A 5 -11.66 0.98 -15.54
C ARG A 5 -10.23 0.52 -15.83
N ASP A 6 -9.29 1.43 -16.05
CA ASP A 6 -7.94 1.03 -16.45
C ASP A 6 -7.05 0.80 -15.22
N GLU A 7 -6.82 -0.47 -14.87
CA GLU A 7 -5.90 -0.87 -13.80
C GLU A 7 -4.49 -0.27 -14.00
N LYS A 8 -4.05 -0.04 -15.25
CA LYS A 8 -2.74 0.57 -15.52
C LYS A 8 -2.69 1.99 -14.98
N ILE A 9 -3.78 2.74 -15.08
CA ILE A 9 -3.87 4.12 -14.56
C ILE A 9 -3.84 4.09 -13.04
N TRP A 10 -4.68 3.26 -12.42
CA TRP A 10 -4.68 3.12 -10.95
C TRP A 10 -3.33 2.68 -10.40
N ARG A 11 -2.67 1.70 -11.05
CA ARG A 11 -1.34 1.24 -10.66
C ARG A 11 -0.30 2.35 -10.79
N ARG A 12 -0.31 3.11 -11.89
CA ARG A 12 0.60 4.26 -12.07
C ARG A 12 0.35 5.32 -11.00
N LEU A 13 -0.91 5.62 -10.70
CA LEU A 13 -1.30 6.58 -9.69
C LEU A 13 -0.85 6.15 -8.29
N THR A 14 -1.10 4.90 -7.89
CA THR A 14 -0.65 4.36 -6.61
C THR A 14 0.87 4.35 -6.51
N ASN A 15 1.59 3.94 -7.56
CA ASN A 15 3.05 3.96 -7.57
C ASN A 15 3.59 5.39 -7.48
N PHE A 16 3.00 6.33 -8.22
CA PHE A 16 3.36 7.75 -8.16
C PHE A 16 3.23 8.29 -6.73
N TRP A 17 2.05 8.13 -6.11
CA TRP A 17 1.82 8.59 -4.74
C TRP A 17 2.70 7.86 -3.71
N THR A 18 2.98 6.57 -3.93
CA THR A 18 3.92 5.82 -3.07
C THR A 18 5.31 6.44 -3.11
N LEU A 19 5.84 6.72 -4.31
CA LEU A 19 7.16 7.33 -4.48
C LEU A 19 7.20 8.75 -3.90
N VAL A 20 6.16 9.55 -4.13
CA VAL A 20 6.05 10.92 -3.58
C VAL A 20 6.09 10.88 -2.05
N VAL A 21 5.25 10.04 -1.41
CA VAL A 21 5.23 9.95 0.05
C VAL A 21 6.53 9.38 0.61
N MET A 22 7.08 8.32 0.00
CA MET A 22 8.37 7.77 0.45
C MET A 22 9.50 8.80 0.36
N ALA A 23 9.62 9.48 -0.78
CA ALA A 23 10.64 10.52 -0.96
C ALA A 23 10.45 11.66 0.04
N PHE A 24 9.20 12.06 0.28
CA PHE A 24 8.88 13.11 1.23
C PHE A 24 9.25 12.72 2.67
N LEU A 25 8.86 11.52 3.12
CA LEU A 25 9.20 11.02 4.46
C LEU A 25 10.71 10.94 4.67
N VAL A 26 11.46 10.48 3.66
CA VAL A 26 12.92 10.41 3.73
C VAL A 26 13.51 11.82 3.77
N ALA A 27 13.09 12.73 2.88
CA ALA A 27 13.60 14.09 2.82
C ALA A 27 13.33 14.86 4.11
N ASP A 28 12.09 14.81 4.61
CA ASP A 28 11.69 15.50 5.84
C ASP A 28 12.44 14.97 7.07
N PHE A 29 12.68 13.65 7.14
CA PHE A 29 13.52 13.05 8.17
C PHE A 29 14.96 13.59 8.17
N TYR A 30 15.56 13.80 6.98
CA TYR A 30 16.89 14.41 6.86
C TYR A 30 16.90 15.92 7.13
N LEU A 31 15.74 16.58 7.04
CA LEU A 31 15.55 18.01 7.29
C LEU A 31 15.02 18.29 8.70
N TYR A 32 15.16 17.34 9.64
CA TYR A 32 14.78 17.48 11.04
C TYR A 32 13.28 17.84 11.24
N GLY A 33 12.38 17.32 10.40
CA GLY A 33 10.94 17.54 10.54
C GLY A 33 10.46 18.93 10.11
N ALA A 34 11.26 19.65 9.30
CA ALA A 34 10.93 21.01 8.84
C ALA A 34 9.57 21.12 8.13
N TYR A 35 9.04 20.02 7.61
CA TYR A 35 7.78 19.94 6.87
C TYR A 35 6.81 18.90 7.45
N ASP A 36 6.90 18.58 8.75
CA ASP A 36 5.99 17.64 9.44
C ASP A 36 4.51 17.95 9.18
N PHE A 37 4.16 19.24 9.04
CA PHE A 37 2.79 19.70 8.75
C PHE A 37 2.21 19.18 7.41
N LEU A 38 3.06 18.76 6.46
CA LEU A 38 2.65 18.20 5.18
C LEU A 38 2.53 16.67 5.21
N ILE A 39 3.08 15.98 6.22
CA ILE A 39 3.02 14.51 6.29
C ILE A 39 1.56 14.06 6.39
N ALA A 40 0.77 14.65 7.29
CA ALA A 40 -0.64 14.30 7.47
C ALA A 40 -1.46 14.40 6.17
N PRO A 41 -1.53 15.54 5.45
CA PRO A 41 -2.32 15.64 4.23
C PRO A 41 -1.80 14.72 3.10
N LEU A 42 -0.48 14.56 2.96
CA LEU A 42 0.10 13.65 1.96
C LEU A 42 -0.26 12.19 2.24
N SER A 43 -0.18 11.78 3.51
CA SER A 43 -0.57 10.45 3.96
C SER A 43 -2.04 10.16 3.71
N VAL A 44 -2.93 11.11 3.98
CA VAL A 44 -4.37 10.94 3.72
C VAL A 44 -4.65 10.70 2.24
N ILE A 45 -4.07 11.51 1.35
CA ILE A 45 -4.24 11.34 -0.10
C ILE A 45 -3.69 9.98 -0.54
N TYR A 46 -2.50 9.64 -0.08
CA TYR A 46 -1.85 8.38 -0.41
C TYR A 46 -2.65 7.15 0.04
N ILE A 47 -3.12 7.12 1.29
CA ILE A 47 -3.94 6.03 1.81
C ILE A 47 -5.28 5.95 1.08
N GLY A 48 -5.88 7.09 0.71
CA GLY A 48 -7.07 7.12 -0.15
C GLY A 48 -6.83 6.46 -1.50
N VAL A 49 -5.75 6.85 -2.19
CA VAL A 49 -5.37 6.27 -3.50
C VAL A 49 -5.07 4.77 -3.37
N LEU A 50 -4.33 4.36 -2.34
CA LEU A 50 -4.01 2.96 -2.07
C LEU A 50 -5.26 2.13 -1.79
N GLY A 51 -6.17 2.66 -0.97
CA GLY A 51 -7.45 2.02 -0.64
C GLY A 51 -8.35 1.86 -1.87
N LEU A 52 -8.45 2.88 -2.72
CA LEU A 52 -9.20 2.81 -3.97
C LEU A 52 -8.61 1.79 -4.95
N TYR A 53 -7.28 1.76 -5.10
CA TYR A 53 -6.61 0.76 -5.94
C TYR A 53 -6.79 -0.66 -5.40
N ALA A 54 -6.59 -0.87 -4.10
CA ALA A 54 -6.79 -2.17 -3.48
C ALA A 54 -8.24 -2.62 -3.60
N GLY A 55 -9.19 -1.73 -3.31
CA GLY A 55 -10.63 -2.00 -3.42
C GLY A 55 -11.03 -2.42 -4.83
N THR A 56 -10.74 -1.59 -5.84
CA THR A 56 -11.05 -1.89 -7.25
C THR A 56 -10.48 -3.23 -7.70
N LYS A 57 -9.21 -3.51 -7.39
CA LYS A 57 -8.55 -4.78 -7.68
C LYS A 57 -9.22 -5.99 -7.00
N GLU A 58 -9.68 -5.82 -5.77
CA GLU A 58 -10.40 -6.87 -5.05
C GLU A 58 -11.81 -7.08 -5.64
N PHE A 59 -12.55 -6.01 -5.96
CA PHE A 59 -13.84 -6.09 -6.64
C PHE A 59 -13.74 -6.84 -7.97
N ASP A 60 -12.79 -6.48 -8.83
CA ASP A 60 -12.59 -7.14 -10.13
C ASP A 60 -12.32 -8.65 -9.97
N ARG A 61 -11.62 -9.06 -8.90
CA ARG A 61 -11.38 -10.47 -8.60
C ARG A 61 -12.65 -11.21 -8.24
N TRP A 62 -13.47 -10.64 -7.37
CA TRP A 62 -14.69 -11.27 -6.88
C TRP A 62 -15.76 -11.39 -7.97
N TYR A 63 -15.82 -10.44 -8.91
CA TYR A 63 -16.73 -10.45 -10.05
C TYR A 63 -16.19 -11.17 -11.29
N GLU A 64 -15.04 -11.85 -11.18
CA GLU A 64 -14.41 -12.61 -12.25
C GLU A 64 -14.21 -11.82 -13.55
N LEU A 65 -14.00 -10.50 -13.46
CA LEU A 65 -13.62 -9.67 -14.59
C LEU A 65 -12.21 -10.10 -15.05
N HIS A 66 -12.17 -11.05 -15.98
CA HIS A 66 -10.93 -11.65 -16.50
C HIS A 66 -10.18 -10.63 -17.35
N GLY A 67 -8.96 -10.28 -16.95
CA GLY A 67 -8.12 -9.42 -17.78
C GLY A 67 -6.68 -9.18 -17.34
N LEU A 68 -6.31 -9.33 -16.07
CA LEU A 68 -5.08 -8.69 -15.60
C LEU A 68 -4.03 -9.59 -14.94
N ARG A 69 -2.80 -9.40 -15.40
CA ARG A 69 -1.55 -9.97 -14.84
C ARG A 69 -1.47 -9.63 -13.36
N ARG A 70 -1.47 -10.66 -12.54
CA ARG A 70 -1.34 -10.58 -11.08
C ARG A 70 0.09 -10.20 -10.72
N HIS A 71 0.33 -8.95 -10.33
CA HIS A 71 1.58 -8.58 -9.69
C HIS A 71 1.52 -8.82 -8.17
N PRO A 72 2.58 -9.40 -7.57
CA PRO A 72 2.64 -9.65 -6.13
C PRO A 72 2.69 -8.33 -5.37
N GLY A 73 1.74 -8.12 -4.46
CA GLY A 73 1.75 -6.97 -3.54
C GLY A 73 2.81 -7.07 -2.44
N GLU A 74 3.57 -8.17 -2.39
CA GLU A 74 4.63 -8.42 -1.42
C GLU A 74 5.78 -7.44 -1.56
N TRP A 75 6.21 -7.16 -2.80
CA TRP A 75 7.25 -6.16 -3.07
C TRP A 75 6.89 -4.78 -2.56
N PHE A 76 5.62 -4.41 -2.63
CA PHE A 76 5.13 -3.13 -2.12
C PHE A 76 5.37 -2.99 -0.61
N VAL A 77 5.02 -4.04 0.15
CA VAL A 77 5.23 -4.06 1.60
C VAL A 77 6.72 -4.12 1.94
N ILE A 78 7.50 -4.95 1.25
CA ILE A 78 8.95 -5.06 1.49
C ILE A 78 9.62 -3.69 1.36
N ILE A 79 9.33 -2.94 0.30
CA ILE A 79 9.93 -1.60 0.11
C ILE A 79 9.54 -0.66 1.26
N TRP A 80 8.26 -0.66 1.67
CA TRP A 80 7.80 0.13 2.82
C TRP A 80 8.50 -0.26 4.13
N THR A 81 8.62 -1.56 4.39
CA THR A 81 9.30 -2.08 5.57
C THR A 81 10.76 -1.64 5.58
N VAL A 82 11.47 -1.78 4.45
CA VAL A 82 12.88 -1.35 4.33
C VAL A 82 13.02 0.15 4.60
N VAL A 83 12.15 1.00 4.06
CA VAL A 83 12.19 2.45 4.29
C VAL A 83 11.99 2.77 5.77
N ILE A 84 10.91 2.28 6.38
CA ILE A 84 10.58 2.60 7.79
C ILE A 84 11.64 2.05 8.76
N PHE A 85 12.09 0.80 8.56
CA PHE A 85 13.18 0.25 9.36
C PHE A 85 14.48 1.03 9.16
N GLY A 86 14.76 1.48 7.93
CA GLY A 86 15.88 2.36 7.63
C GLY A 86 15.81 3.64 8.45
N LEU A 87 14.68 4.37 8.41
CA LEU A 87 14.49 5.60 9.16
C LEU A 87 14.63 5.39 10.68
N PHE A 88 14.07 4.31 11.23
CA PHE A 88 14.26 3.97 12.64
C PHE A 88 15.71 3.65 12.98
N GLY A 89 16.40 2.88 12.12
CA GLY A 89 17.83 2.58 12.28
C GLY A 89 18.66 3.86 12.31
N PHE A 90 18.45 4.76 11.34
CA PHE A 90 19.14 6.06 11.32
C PHE A 90 18.83 6.89 12.55
N SER A 91 17.56 6.98 12.97
CA SER A 91 17.15 7.70 14.18
C SER A 91 17.86 7.16 15.44
N PHE A 92 18.01 5.84 15.53
CA PHE A 92 18.67 5.19 16.65
C PHE A 92 20.19 5.41 16.65
N PHE A 93 20.86 5.30 15.49
CA PHE A 93 22.32 5.38 15.42
C PHE A 93 22.85 6.82 15.33
N ALA A 94 22.11 7.75 14.73
CA ALA A 94 22.62 9.11 14.48
C ALA A 94 22.72 9.97 15.75
N HIS A 95 22.00 9.64 16.83
CA HIS A 95 21.99 10.37 18.11
C HIS A 95 21.75 11.89 18.02
N ASP A 96 21.27 12.38 16.87
CA ASP A 96 21.17 13.81 16.57
C ASP A 96 19.75 14.37 16.72
N GLY A 97 18.89 13.62 17.40
CA GLY A 97 17.52 14.04 17.71
C GLY A 97 16.52 13.89 16.57
N ARG A 98 16.92 13.37 15.39
CA ARG A 98 15.99 13.03 14.31
C ARG A 98 15.03 11.94 14.76
N LYS A 99 13.72 12.19 14.60
CA LYS A 99 12.65 11.25 14.97
C LYS A 99 11.78 10.97 13.75
N VAL A 100 11.33 9.73 13.65
CA VAL A 100 10.30 9.36 12.68
C VAL A 100 8.96 9.89 13.21
N SER A 101 8.23 10.65 12.37
CA SER A 101 6.95 11.22 12.76
C SER A 101 5.89 10.14 13.04
N GLY A 102 4.97 10.43 13.96
CA GLY A 102 3.87 9.51 14.29
C GLY A 102 3.00 9.19 13.08
N GLU A 103 2.78 10.18 12.22
CA GLU A 103 2.04 10.09 10.97
C GLU A 103 2.72 9.15 9.98
N ALA A 104 4.05 9.15 9.87
CA ALA A 104 4.79 8.21 9.02
C ALA A 104 4.57 6.76 9.48
N VAL A 105 4.60 6.53 10.80
CA VAL A 105 4.33 5.22 11.40
C VAL A 105 2.89 4.80 11.17
N ALA A 106 1.92 5.69 11.38
CA ALA A 106 0.51 5.43 11.12
C ALA A 106 0.25 5.08 9.64
N THR A 107 0.92 5.78 8.73
CA THR A 107 0.85 5.52 7.29
C THR A 107 1.35 4.12 6.95
N TYR A 108 2.47 3.71 7.55
CA TYR A 108 3.00 2.35 7.38
C TYR A 108 2.05 1.27 7.93
N ILE A 109 1.46 1.48 9.11
CA ILE A 109 0.46 0.58 9.68
C ILE A 109 -0.73 0.43 8.72
N MET A 110 -1.18 1.52 8.09
CA MET A 110 -2.25 1.46 7.09
C MET A 110 -1.85 0.66 5.85
N VAL A 111 -0.61 0.79 5.36
CA VAL A 111 -0.09 -0.04 4.25
C VAL A 111 -0.13 -1.52 4.61
N LEU A 112 0.35 -1.89 5.81
CA LEU A 112 0.29 -3.26 6.30
C LEU A 112 -1.15 -3.77 6.44
N SER A 113 -2.06 -2.91 6.91
CA SER A 113 -3.48 -3.24 7.07
C SER A 113 -4.14 -3.53 5.72
N VAL A 114 -3.93 -2.67 4.72
CA VAL A 114 -4.43 -2.90 3.36
C VAL A 114 -3.86 -4.20 2.79
N PHE A 115 -2.57 -4.46 2.99
CA PHE A 115 -1.96 -5.71 2.54
C PHE A 115 -2.61 -6.93 3.21
N ALA A 116 -2.75 -6.93 4.54
CA ALA A 116 -3.38 -8.01 5.29
C ALA A 116 -4.82 -8.28 4.81
N LEU A 117 -5.61 -7.22 4.61
CA LEU A 117 -6.96 -7.32 4.06
C LEU A 117 -6.98 -7.95 2.67
N THR A 118 -6.09 -7.53 1.77
CA THR A 118 -6.02 -8.13 0.41
C THR A 118 -5.60 -9.61 0.45
N GLN A 119 -4.71 -10.01 1.38
CA GLN A 119 -4.31 -11.41 1.55
C GLN A 119 -5.45 -12.28 2.09
N GLN A 120 -6.20 -11.77 3.08
CA GLN A 120 -7.39 -12.46 3.56
C GLN A 120 -8.44 -12.61 2.46
N SER A 121 -8.70 -11.55 1.68
CA SER A 121 -9.62 -11.60 0.53
C SER A 121 -9.21 -12.65 -0.51
N LYS A 122 -7.91 -12.74 -0.87
CA LYS A 122 -7.39 -13.80 -1.76
C LYS A 122 -7.66 -15.20 -1.22
N THR A 123 -7.44 -15.39 0.07
CA THR A 123 -7.61 -16.68 0.74
C THR A 123 -9.07 -17.12 0.72
N LEU A 124 -10.00 -16.20 1.03
CA LEU A 124 -11.44 -16.45 0.98
C LEU A 124 -11.92 -16.75 -0.45
N TYR A 125 -11.45 -15.98 -1.43
CA TYR A 125 -11.80 -16.20 -2.84
C TYR A 125 -11.34 -17.59 -3.33
N ARG A 126 -10.13 -18.02 -2.96
CA ARG A 126 -9.61 -19.34 -3.30
C ARG A 126 -10.46 -20.47 -2.69
N ARG A 127 -10.77 -20.36 -1.39
CA ARG A 127 -11.65 -21.32 -0.69
C ARG A 127 -13.03 -21.40 -1.35
N LYS A 128 -13.62 -20.27 -1.75
CA LYS A 128 -14.90 -20.25 -2.48
C LYS A 128 -14.81 -21.03 -3.79
N LYS A 129 -13.74 -20.87 -4.57
CA LYS A 129 -13.53 -21.62 -5.82
C LYS A 129 -13.38 -23.12 -5.59
N GLU A 130 -12.62 -23.53 -4.58
CA GLU A 130 -12.45 -24.93 -4.21
C GLU A 130 -13.78 -25.58 -3.82
N MET A 131 -14.60 -24.90 -3.00
CA MET A 131 -15.93 -25.38 -2.60
C MET A 131 -16.88 -25.52 -3.80
N LEU A 132 -16.88 -24.57 -4.73
CA LEU A 132 -17.71 -24.63 -5.94
C LEU A 132 -17.26 -25.78 -6.87
N ALA A 133 -15.96 -26.00 -7.01
CA ALA A 133 -15.42 -27.12 -7.78
C ALA A 133 -15.78 -28.48 -7.16
N ALA A 134 -15.73 -28.59 -5.83
CA ALA A 134 -16.14 -29.81 -5.12
C ALA A 134 -17.64 -30.11 -5.28
N LYS A 135 -18.51 -29.08 -5.25
CA LYS A 135 -19.95 -29.24 -5.49
C LYS A 135 -20.28 -29.70 -6.91
N ARG A 136 -19.52 -29.28 -7.93
CA ARG A 136 -19.72 -29.69 -9.33
C ARG A 136 -19.31 -31.14 -9.64
N LYS A 137 -18.55 -31.78 -8.74
CA LYS A 137 -18.08 -33.17 -8.89
C LYS A 137 -18.96 -34.21 -8.18
N LYS A 138 -19.95 -33.76 -7.41
CA LYS A 138 -20.98 -34.61 -6.79
C LYS A 138 -22.24 -34.54 -7.63
#